data_AF-A0A0C1KCP4-F1
#
_entry.id   AF-A0A0C1KCP4-F1
#
_cell.length_a   1.000
_cell.length_b   1.000
_cell.length_c   1.000
_cell.angle_alpha   90.00
_cell.angle_beta   90.00
_cell.angle_gamma   90.00
#
_symmetry.space_group_name_H-M   'P 1'
#
loop_
_entity.id
_entity.type
_entity.pdbx_description
1 polymer ?
#
loop_
_entity_poly.entity_id
_entity_poly.type
_entity_poly.pdbx_seq_one_letter_code
_entity_poly.pdbx_strand_id
1 'polypeptide(L)' 'MFIKKTRSKNFVYLSLVKTFRENGKVKHRTIAQLGRLDRLLQKG' A
#
# COMPACT_ATOMS: atom_id res chain seq x y z
N MET A 1 5.46 0.21 -9.48
CA MET A 1 4.41 0.13 -8.44
C MET A 1 4.89 -0.88 -7.40
N PHE A 2 4.55 -0.70 -6.13
CA PHE A 2 4.89 -1.67 -5.08
C PHE A 2 3.81 -1.67 -3.99
N ILE A 3 3.74 -2.76 -3.23
CA ILE A 3 2.85 -2.87 -2.07
C ILE A 3 3.59 -2.35 -0.85
N LYS A 4 3.06 -1.29 -0.24
CA LYS A 4 3.54 -0.76 1.03
C LYS A 4 2.78 -1.46 2.16
N LYS A 5 3.54 -2.09 3.07
CA LYS A 5 3.02 -2.63 4.33
C LYS A 5 3.09 -1.53 5.39
N THR A 6 1.97 -1.23 6.04
CA THR A 6 1.91 -0.27 7.15
C THR A 6 1.40 -1.01 8.38
N ARG A 7 2.21 -1.06 9.44
CA ARG A 7 1.81 -1.67 10.70
C ARG A 7 1.18 -0.60 11.58
N SER A 8 -0.02 -0.88 12.09
CA SER A 8 -0.70 -0.02 13.07
C SER A 8 -1.18 -0.89 14.22
N LYS A 9 -0.58 -0.66 15.41
CA LYS A 9 -0.72 -1.51 16.60
C LYS A 9 -0.54 -2.99 16.26
N ASN A 10 -1.65 -3.74 16.22
CA ASN A 10 -1.70 -5.18 16.01
C ASN A 10 -2.12 -5.59 14.58
N PHE A 11 -2.33 -4.63 13.69
CA PHE A 11 -2.84 -4.90 12.35
C PHE A 11 -1.86 -4.46 11.27
N VAL A 12 -1.70 -5.28 10.24
CA VAL A 12 -0.93 -4.93 9.05
C VAL A 12 -1.89 -4.49 7.95
N TYR A 13 -1.66 -3.30 7.40
CA TYR A 13 -2.43 -2.76 6.29
C TYR A 13 -1.58 -2.77 5.02
N LEU A 14 -2.20 -3.20 3.92
CA LEU A 14 -1.58 -3.17 2.60
C LEU A 14 -2.09 -1.96 1.83
N SER A 15 -1.17 -1.22 1.23
CA SER A 15 -1.48 -0.09 0.34
C SER A 15 -0.73 -0.26 -0.96
N LEU A 16 -1.42 -0.11 -2.08
CA LEU A 16 -0.82 -0.13 -3.41
C LEU A 16 -0.31 1.26 -3.73
N VAL A 17 1.00 1.36 -3.96
CA VAL A 17 1.68 2.63 -4.23
C VAL A 17 2.19 2.62 -5.66
N LYS A 18 1.81 3.65 -6.40
CA LYS A 18 2.34 3.94 -7.73
C LYS A 18 3.43 4.98 -7.62
N THR A 19 4.54 4.68 -8.26
CA THR A 19 5.60 5.66 -8.49
C THR A 19 5.27 6.42 -9.78
N PHE A 20 5.27 7.74 -9.72
CA PHE A 20 5.02 8.62 -10.86
C PHE A 20 6.06 9.73 -10.88
N ARG A 21 6.33 10.28 -12.06
CA ARG A 21 7.24 11.40 -12.22
C ARG A 21 6.41 12.66 -12.40
N GLU A 22 6.65 13.66 -11.56
CA GLU A 22 6.00 14.95 -11.64
C GLU A 22 7.08 16.03 -11.58
N ASN A 23 7.15 16.85 -12.63
CA ASN A 23 8.13 17.93 -12.77
C ASN A 23 9.59 17.47 -12.55
N GLY A 24 9.98 16.37 -13.19
CA GLY A 24 11.33 15.79 -13.06
C GLY A 24 11.62 15.06 -11.74
N LYS A 25 10.72 15.12 -10.75
CA LYS A 25 10.89 14.45 -9.45
C LYS A 25 10.11 13.14 -9.42
N VAL A 26 10.75 12.10 -8.88
CA VAL A 26 10.09 10.81 -8.60
C VAL A 26 9.27 10.95 -7.33
N LYS A 27 7.96 10.77 -7.44
CA LYS A 27 7.01 10.79 -6.32
C LYS A 27 6.31 9.44 -6.19
N HIS A 28 5.81 9.18 -4.99
CA HIS A 28 5.03 8.00 -4.67
C HIS A 28 3.62 8.42 -4.28
N ARG A 29 2.59 7.85 -4.92
CA ARG A 29 1.19 8.08 -4.60
C ARG A 29 0.52 6.76 -4.28
N THR A 30 -0.18 6.72 -3.16
CA THR A 30 -1.07 5.61 -2.83
C THR A 30 -2.26 5.65 -3.78
N ILE A 31 -2.44 4.59 -4.55
CA ILE A 31 -3.53 4.48 -5.53
C ILE A 31 -4.70 3.63 -5.01
N ALA A 32 -4.44 2.72 -4.07
CA ALA A 32 -5.49 1.94 -3.43
C ALA A 32 -5.05 1.50 -2.03
N GLN A 33 -5.99 1.47 -1.09
CA GLN A 33 -5.83 0.72 0.16
C GLN A 33 -6.42 -0.66 -0.04
N LEU A 34 -5.58 -1.68 0.02
CA LEU A 34 -5.98 -3.09 -0.07
C LEU A 34 -6.64 -3.55 1.24
N GLY A 35 -6.53 -2.76 2.31
CA GLY A 35 -7.13 -3.06 3.60
C GLY A 35 -6.19 -3.87 4.49
N ARG A 36 -6.78 -4.57 5.46
CA ARG A 36 -6.04 -5.33 6.48
C ARG A 36 -5.57 -6.67 5.92
N LEU A 37 -4.27 -6.92 6.01
CA LEU A 37 -3.60 -8.15 5.58
C LEU A 37 -4.24 -9.39 6.22
N ASP A 38 -4.52 -9.35 7.53
CA ASP A 38 -5.15 -10.46 8.25
C ASP A 38 -6.51 -10.88 7.65
N ARG A 39 -7.27 -9.91 7.12
CA ARG A 39 -8.58 -10.17 6.49
C ARG A 39 -8.44 -10.68 5.05
N LEU A 40 -7.38 -10.28 4.36
CA LEU A 40 -7.05 -10.77 3.02
C LEU A 40 -6.57 -12.22 3.05
N LEU A 41 -5.76 -12.59 4.04
CA LEU A 41 -5.24 -13.94 4.20
C LEU A 41 -6.31 -14.96 4.64
N GLN A 42 -7.37 -14.52 5.33
CA GLN A 42 -8.49 -15.41 5.72
C GLN A 42 -9.42 -15.81 4.56
N LYS A 43 -9.28 -15.22 3.36
CA LYS A 43 -10.14 -15.49 2.19
C LYS A 43 -9.42 -16.22 1.04
N GLY A 44 -8.18 -16.67 1.25
CA GLY A 44 -7.45 -17.51 0.30
C GLY A 44 -7.48 -18.97 0.73
#